data_AF-A0A212FEM7-F1
#
_entry.id   AF-A0A212FEM7-F1
#
_cell.length_a   1.000
_cell.length_b   1.000
_cell.length_c   1.000
_cell.angle_alpha   90.00
_cell.angle_beta   90.00
_cell.angle_gamma   90.00
#
_symmetry.space_group_name_H-M   'P 1'
#
loop_
_entity.id
_entity.type
_entity.pdbx_description
1 polymer ?
#
loop_
_entity_poly.entity_id
_entity_poly.type
_entity_poly.pdbx_seq_one_letter_code
_entity_poly.pdbx_strand_id
1 'polypeptide(L)'
;MESFKIAVYISILFSSHIFELVLTNDGVDSKSENKFLYFAYGSNLLARRVHINNPTAEFFSSAKLPNFRLDFQSFDTEFWNGADATIVDDSDSVVWGALWTLDVKDIPHLDEQEGIHLGQYRTRNVSVVTPDGRSMVARTYQMTLEPPKLPAKDIPPERQPSDTYMEVIIRGAFECSLPMHYLRFLFTFPTNGKLASWTTRQRLGYPFNVTELK
;
A
#
# COMPACT_ATOMS: atom_id res chain seq x y z
N MET A 1 2.11 46.65 -18.24
CA MET A 1 3.13 46.11 -19.16
C MET A 1 2.57 44.78 -19.65
N GLU A 2 1.87 44.82 -20.78
CA GLU A 2 1.13 43.68 -21.32
C GLU A 2 2.12 42.64 -21.87
N SER A 3 1.99 41.39 -21.42
CA SER A 3 2.75 40.27 -21.93
C SER A 3 2.09 39.74 -23.21
N PHE A 4 2.74 39.92 -24.34
CA PHE A 4 2.34 39.31 -25.62
C PHE A 4 2.50 37.79 -25.54
N LYS A 5 1.39 37.05 -25.66
CA LYS A 5 1.39 35.59 -25.82
C LYS A 5 1.55 35.25 -27.31
N ILE A 6 2.56 34.46 -27.66
CA ILE A 6 2.75 33.93 -29.01
C ILE A 6 2.01 32.59 -29.10
N ALA A 7 0.95 32.53 -29.91
CA ALA A 7 0.29 31.28 -30.27
C ALA A 7 0.96 30.71 -31.52
N VAL A 8 1.32 29.42 -31.49
CA VAL A 8 1.88 28.69 -32.64
C VAL A 8 0.85 27.68 -33.11
N TYR A 9 0.44 27.76 -34.37
CA TYR A 9 -0.52 26.85 -34.99
C TYR A 9 0.23 25.80 -35.82
N ILE A 10 0.00 24.52 -35.53
CA ILE A 10 0.54 23.39 -36.30
C ILE A 10 -0.63 22.61 -36.89
N SER A 11 -0.73 22.59 -38.21
CA SER A 11 -1.73 21.81 -38.94
C SER A 11 -1.13 20.45 -39.33
N ILE A 12 -1.62 19.35 -38.76
CA ILE A 12 -1.25 18.00 -39.19
C ILE A 12 -2.37 17.49 -40.10
N LEU A 13 -2.05 17.29 -41.39
CA LEU A 13 -3.00 16.79 -42.38
C LEU A 13 -3.14 15.26 -42.25
N PHE A 14 -4.26 14.80 -41.68
CA PHE A 14 -4.82 13.49 -41.99
C PHE A 14 -6.20 13.68 -42.61
N SER A 15 -6.50 12.83 -43.60
CA SER A 15 -7.65 12.93 -44.49
C SER A 15 -8.95 13.34 -43.78
N SER A 16 -9.51 14.45 -44.28
CA SER A 16 -10.91 14.88 -44.26
C SER A 16 -11.57 15.44 -42.99
N HIS A 17 -10.93 15.62 -41.83
CA HIS A 17 -11.47 16.48 -40.75
C HIS A 17 -10.33 17.28 -40.08
N ILE A 18 -10.35 18.61 -40.20
CA ILE A 18 -9.35 19.50 -39.58
C ILE A 18 -9.66 19.61 -38.08
N PHE A 19 -8.74 19.15 -37.24
CA PHE A 19 -8.75 19.42 -35.79
C PHE A 19 -7.74 20.53 -35.51
N GLU A 20 -8.21 21.72 -35.10
CA GLU A 20 -7.34 22.83 -34.69
C GLU A 20 -6.84 22.59 -33.26
N LEU A 21 -5.54 22.32 -33.11
CA LEU A 21 -4.88 22.25 -31.81
C LEU A 21 -4.24 23.61 -31.49
N VAL A 22 -4.85 24.36 -30.57
CA VAL A 22 -4.26 25.59 -30.04
C VAL A 22 -3.31 25.21 -28.91
N LEU A 23 -2.00 25.34 -29.12
CA LEU A 23 -1.00 25.22 -28.07
C LEU A 23 -0.78 26.61 -27.46
N THR A 24 -1.41 26.88 -26.31
CA THR A 24 -1.02 28.03 -25.50
C THR A 24 0.23 27.69 -24.72
N ASN A 25 1.28 28.51 -24.89
CA ASN A 25 2.47 28.45 -24.06
C ASN A 25 2.17 29.17 -22.74
N ASP A 26 1.27 28.58 -21.95
CA ASP A 26 1.07 29.00 -20.57
C ASP A 26 2.23 28.40 -19.77
N GLY A 27 3.15 29.28 -19.35
CA GLY A 27 4.16 28.95 -18.36
C GLY A 27 3.48 28.53 -17.07
N VAL A 28 3.19 27.24 -16.97
CA VAL A 28 2.77 26.60 -15.73
C VAL A 28 4.04 26.37 -14.93
N ASP A 29 4.12 27.06 -13.80
CA ASP A 29 4.96 26.68 -12.67
C ASP A 29 4.55 25.26 -12.22
N SER A 30 5.05 24.25 -12.93
CA SER A 30 4.77 22.85 -12.65
C SER A 30 5.89 22.29 -11.79
N LYS A 31 5.83 22.60 -10.49
CA LYS A 31 6.08 21.52 -9.53
C LYS A 31 4.96 20.49 -9.73
N SER A 32 5.04 19.70 -10.79
CA SER A 32 4.37 18.40 -10.77
C SER A 32 5.08 17.65 -9.64
N GLU A 33 4.43 17.56 -8.48
CA GLU A 33 4.94 16.73 -7.41
C GLU A 33 5.06 15.31 -7.99
N ASN A 34 6.30 14.86 -8.18
CA ASN A 34 6.60 13.56 -8.76
C ASN A 34 6.23 12.52 -7.70
N LYS A 35 4.93 12.19 -7.63
CA LYS A 35 4.34 11.27 -6.66
C LYS A 35 4.06 9.92 -7.31
N PHE A 36 3.96 8.88 -6.49
CA PHE A 36 3.49 7.55 -6.91
C PHE A 36 2.48 7.00 -5.90
N LEU A 37 1.68 6.04 -6.37
CA LEU A 37 0.74 5.31 -5.52
C LEU A 37 1.40 4.06 -4.94
N TYR A 38 1.26 3.88 -3.63
CA TYR A 38 1.70 2.71 -2.89
C TYR A 38 0.49 1.99 -2.31
N PHE A 39 0.30 0.72 -2.67
CA PHE A 39 -0.74 -0.14 -2.12
C PHE A 39 -0.19 -0.94 -0.92
N ALA A 40 -0.67 -0.57 0.27
CA ALA A 40 -0.38 -1.24 1.53
C ALA A 40 -1.51 -2.21 1.92
N TYR A 41 -1.16 -3.42 2.32
CA TYR A 41 -2.11 -4.46 2.77
C TYR A 41 -1.74 -5.08 4.12
N GLY A 42 -0.57 -4.75 4.68
CA GLY A 42 -0.06 -5.21 5.97
C GLY A 42 0.01 -4.09 7.00
N SER A 43 1.08 -4.01 7.79
CA SER A 43 1.17 -3.01 8.88
C SER A 43 1.09 -1.55 8.43
N ASN A 44 1.46 -1.25 7.17
CA ASN A 44 1.37 0.08 6.59
C ASN A 44 -0.09 0.50 6.25
N LEU A 45 -1.09 -0.31 6.62
CA LEU A 45 -2.49 0.13 6.67
C LEU A 45 -2.72 1.21 7.75
N LEU A 46 -1.96 1.17 8.85
CA LEU A 46 -2.11 2.13 9.95
C LEU A 46 -1.28 3.39 9.67
N ALA A 47 -1.88 4.59 9.66
CA ALA A 47 -1.16 5.85 9.40
C ALA A 47 0.05 6.00 10.32
N ARG A 48 -0.16 5.77 11.64
CA ARG A 48 0.90 5.84 12.64
C ARG A 48 2.08 4.93 12.31
N ARG A 49 1.85 3.76 11.71
CA ARG A 49 2.92 2.83 11.33
C ARG A 49 3.65 3.31 10.08
N VAL A 50 2.94 3.73 9.03
CA VAL A 50 3.57 4.16 7.78
C VAL A 50 4.38 5.45 7.97
N HIS A 51 3.86 6.39 8.79
CA HIS A 51 4.50 7.67 9.09
C HIS A 51 5.77 7.58 9.92
N ILE A 52 6.03 6.45 10.60
CA ILE A 52 7.28 6.23 11.34
C ILE A 52 8.51 6.34 10.42
N ASN A 53 8.39 5.91 9.17
CA ASN A 53 9.46 5.92 8.17
C ASN A 53 9.09 6.77 6.95
N ASN A 54 7.80 6.98 6.67
CA ASN A 54 7.32 7.74 5.51
C ASN A 54 6.41 8.90 5.98
N PRO A 55 6.95 9.93 6.66
CA PRO A 55 6.15 10.95 7.35
C PRO A 55 5.30 11.83 6.43
N THR A 56 5.60 11.85 5.13
CA THR A 56 4.87 12.61 4.09
C THR A 56 3.84 11.75 3.34
N ALA A 57 3.65 10.48 3.72
CA ALA A 57 2.67 9.62 3.08
C ALA A 57 1.24 10.14 3.32
N GLU A 58 0.51 10.37 2.24
CA GLU A 58 -0.86 10.88 2.29
C GLU A 58 -1.84 9.77 1.93
N PHE A 59 -2.86 9.56 2.77
CA PHE A 59 -3.90 8.59 2.47
C PHE A 59 -4.68 9.07 1.24
N PHE A 60 -4.76 8.22 0.22
CA PHE A 60 -5.48 8.51 -1.02
C PHE A 60 -6.88 7.88 -1.03
N SER A 61 -6.95 6.56 -0.84
CA SER A 61 -8.22 5.82 -0.86
C SER A 61 -8.03 4.40 -0.32
N SER A 62 -9.10 3.75 0.13
CA SER A 62 -9.11 2.28 0.18
C SER A 62 -9.17 1.72 -1.25
N ALA A 63 -8.68 0.51 -1.46
CA ALA A 63 -8.79 -0.15 -2.75
C ALA A 63 -8.82 -1.67 -2.59
N LYS A 64 -9.38 -2.35 -3.60
CA LYS A 64 -9.32 -3.80 -3.72
C LYS A 64 -8.34 -4.21 -4.81
N LEU A 65 -7.54 -5.22 -4.51
CA LEU A 65 -6.61 -5.88 -5.41
C LEU A 65 -7.19 -7.26 -5.77
N PRO A 66 -7.75 -7.43 -6.98
CA PRO A 66 -8.29 -8.72 -7.44
C PRO A 66 -7.18 -9.69 -7.83
N ASN A 67 -7.47 -10.99 -7.77
CA ASN A 67 -6.58 -12.10 -8.15
C ASN A 67 -5.37 -12.29 -7.21
N PHE A 68 -5.51 -11.88 -5.95
CA PHE A 68 -4.51 -12.10 -4.91
C PHE A 68 -5.19 -12.53 -3.62
N ARG A 69 -4.49 -13.34 -2.83
CA ARG A 69 -4.84 -13.59 -1.43
C ARG A 69 -3.84 -12.91 -0.50
N LEU A 70 -4.33 -12.49 0.67
CA LEU A 70 -3.49 -12.13 1.81
C LEU A 70 -3.01 -13.43 2.46
N ASP A 71 -1.73 -13.47 2.81
CA ASP A 71 -1.12 -14.57 3.52
C ASP A 71 0.00 -14.05 4.45
N PHE A 72 0.61 -14.95 5.22
CA PHE A 72 1.69 -14.63 6.15
C PHE A 72 2.85 -15.60 5.98
N GLN A 73 4.06 -15.06 6.04
CA GLN A 73 5.30 -15.82 5.98
C GLN A 73 6.39 -15.12 6.82
N SER A 74 7.32 -15.91 7.35
CA SER A 74 8.40 -15.44 8.22
C SER A 74 9.76 -15.58 7.53
N PHE A 75 10.61 -14.56 7.70
CA PHE A 75 12.07 -14.65 7.54
C PHE A 75 12.80 -14.64 8.90
N ASP A 76 12.07 -15.00 9.96
CA ASP A 76 12.51 -15.09 11.36
C ASP A 76 13.14 -13.79 11.88
N THR A 77 12.45 -12.68 11.62
CA THR A 77 12.87 -11.37 12.13
C THR A 77 12.29 -11.11 13.52
N GLU A 78 13.08 -10.50 14.41
CA GLU A 78 12.66 -10.14 15.76
C GLU A 78 11.74 -8.90 15.79
N PHE A 79 11.58 -8.19 14.66
CA PHE A 79 10.90 -6.91 14.62
C PHE A 79 9.42 -7.05 15.04
N TRP A 80 8.71 -7.98 14.41
CA TRP A 80 7.32 -8.31 14.74
C TRP A 80 7.19 -9.53 15.64
N ASN A 81 8.23 -10.34 15.84
CA ASN A 81 8.18 -11.62 16.57
C ASN A 81 7.07 -12.55 16.06
N GLY A 82 6.83 -12.54 14.75
CA GLY A 82 5.83 -13.33 14.07
C GLY A 82 5.96 -13.16 12.56
N ALA A 83 5.14 -13.87 11.81
CA ALA A 83 5.15 -13.79 10.37
C ALA A 83 4.58 -12.45 9.88
N ASP A 84 5.14 -11.95 8.77
CA ASP A 84 4.76 -10.70 8.15
C ASP A 84 3.79 -10.95 6.98
N ALA A 85 2.98 -9.96 6.67
CA ALA A 85 1.96 -10.06 5.64
C ALA A 85 2.59 -10.12 4.24
N THR A 86 2.03 -10.95 3.39
CA THR A 86 2.35 -11.01 1.97
C THR A 86 1.11 -11.16 1.10
N ILE A 87 1.25 -10.90 -0.19
CA ILE A 87 0.23 -11.23 -1.19
C ILE A 87 0.74 -12.33 -2.10
N VAL A 88 -0.15 -13.21 -2.52
CA VAL A 88 0.19 -14.29 -3.46
C VAL A 88 -0.90 -14.38 -4.53
N ASP A 89 -0.49 -14.61 -5.78
CA ASP A 89 -1.41 -14.77 -6.90
C ASP A 89 -2.45 -15.86 -6.59
N ASP A 90 -3.72 -15.53 -6.77
CA ASP A 90 -4.86 -16.39 -6.49
C ASP A 90 -6.11 -15.83 -7.19
N SER A 91 -6.50 -16.42 -8.32
CA SER A 91 -7.50 -15.88 -9.26
C SER A 91 -8.89 -15.63 -8.66
N ASP A 92 -9.23 -16.31 -7.57
CA ASP A 92 -10.56 -16.21 -6.95
C ASP A 92 -10.57 -15.39 -5.65
N SER A 93 -9.46 -14.74 -5.34
CA SER A 93 -9.27 -14.00 -4.10
C SER A 93 -9.12 -12.50 -4.33
N VAL A 94 -9.39 -11.74 -3.26
CA VAL A 94 -9.29 -10.28 -3.24
C VAL A 94 -8.58 -9.85 -1.97
N VAL A 95 -7.61 -8.96 -2.11
CA VAL A 95 -6.97 -8.25 -0.98
C VAL A 95 -7.50 -6.84 -0.93
N TRP A 96 -8.01 -6.42 0.22
CA TRP A 96 -8.31 -5.01 0.47
C TRP A 96 -7.13 -4.34 1.14
N GLY A 97 -6.86 -3.09 0.76
CA GLY A 97 -5.77 -2.32 1.30
C GLY A 97 -5.95 -0.81 1.16
N ALA A 98 -4.91 -0.08 1.53
CA ALA A 98 -4.84 1.36 1.46
C ALA A 98 -3.94 1.80 0.30
N LEU A 99 -4.38 2.81 -0.45
CA LEU A 99 -3.54 3.57 -1.35
C LEU A 99 -2.99 4.78 -0.61
N TRP A 100 -1.67 4.90 -0.63
CA TRP A 100 -0.92 6.05 -0.15
C TRP A 100 -0.29 6.76 -1.34
N THR A 101 -0.24 8.09 -1.28
CA THR A 101 0.55 8.92 -2.19
C THR A 101 1.87 9.28 -1.51
N LEU A 102 2.99 9.00 -2.17
CA LEU A 102 4.35 9.30 -1.68
C LEU A 102 5.17 9.99 -2.76
N ASP A 103 6.21 10.73 -2.38
CA ASP A 103 7.17 11.29 -3.35
C ASP A 103 8.03 10.17 -3.96
N VAL A 104 8.29 10.23 -5.26
CA VAL A 104 9.15 9.27 -5.98
C VAL A 104 10.56 9.22 -5.39
N LYS A 105 11.04 10.34 -4.81
CA LYS A 105 12.33 10.38 -4.10
C LYS A 105 12.38 9.46 -2.87
N ASP A 106 11.22 9.08 -2.32
CA ASP A 106 11.09 8.23 -1.13
C ASP A 106 11.05 6.74 -1.48
N ILE A 107 11.00 6.37 -2.78
CA ILE A 107 11.03 4.96 -3.22
C ILE A 107 12.23 4.19 -2.64
N PRO A 108 13.48 4.69 -2.68
CA PRO A 108 14.60 3.97 -2.10
C PRO A 108 14.46 3.71 -0.59
N HIS A 109 13.86 4.65 0.15
CA HIS A 109 13.62 4.49 1.57
C HIS A 109 12.56 3.43 1.85
N LEU A 110 11.49 3.41 1.06
CA LEU A 110 10.46 2.39 1.15
C LEU A 110 11.00 1.01 0.75
N ASP A 111 11.83 0.92 -0.29
CA ASP A 111 12.51 -0.32 -0.71
C ASP A 111 13.47 -0.84 0.38
N GLU A 112 14.17 0.06 1.07
CA GLU A 112 15.05 -0.30 2.19
C GLU A 112 14.23 -0.85 3.38
N GLN A 113 13.12 -0.20 3.73
CA GLN A 113 12.21 -0.65 4.78
C GLN A 113 11.68 -2.07 4.51
N GLU A 114 11.29 -2.37 3.28
CA GLU A 114 10.70 -3.67 2.89
C GLU A 114 11.77 -4.74 2.61
N GLY A 115 13.05 -4.45 2.88
CA GLY A 115 14.12 -5.44 2.79
C GLY A 115 14.40 -5.92 1.36
N ILE A 116 14.19 -5.07 0.34
CA ILE A 116 14.48 -5.42 -1.06
C ILE A 116 15.94 -5.85 -1.24
N HIS A 117 16.87 -5.13 -0.60
CA HIS A 117 18.29 -5.44 -0.61
C HIS A 117 18.64 -6.76 0.10
N LEU A 118 17.75 -7.26 0.97
CA LEU A 118 17.88 -8.55 1.66
C LEU A 118 17.17 -9.69 0.92
N GLY A 119 16.46 -9.40 -0.18
CA GLY A 119 15.68 -10.37 -0.93
C GLY A 119 14.44 -10.89 -0.18
N GLN A 120 13.98 -10.20 0.87
CA GLN A 120 12.78 -10.59 1.64
C GLN A 120 11.51 -10.34 0.84
N TYR A 121 11.42 -9.15 0.24
CA TYR A 121 10.37 -8.77 -0.70
C TYR A 121 10.93 -8.48 -2.08
N ARG A 122 10.05 -8.55 -3.08
CA ARG A 122 10.23 -8.01 -4.42
C ARG A 122 9.20 -6.92 -4.66
N THR A 123 9.56 -5.97 -5.51
CA THR A 123 8.67 -4.88 -5.92
C THR A 123 7.69 -5.39 -6.99
N ARG A 124 6.45 -4.91 -6.97
CA ARG A 124 5.44 -5.26 -7.97
C ARG A 124 4.56 -4.05 -8.25
N ASN A 125 4.23 -3.83 -9.53
CA ASN A 125 3.14 -2.92 -9.89
C ASN A 125 1.86 -3.74 -10.04
N VAL A 126 0.81 -3.32 -9.35
CA VAL A 126 -0.49 -4.00 -9.34
C VAL A 126 -1.59 -3.06 -9.79
N SER A 127 -2.63 -3.62 -10.40
CA SER A 127 -3.84 -2.88 -10.77
C SER A 127 -4.87 -3.06 -9.67
N VAL A 128 -5.19 -1.99 -8.95
CA VAL A 128 -6.20 -1.98 -7.89
C VAL A 128 -7.44 -1.22 -8.33
N VAL A 129 -8.56 -1.48 -7.67
CA VAL A 129 -9.84 -0.82 -7.96
C VAL A 129 -10.31 -0.05 -6.74
N THR A 130 -10.51 1.26 -6.87
CA THR A 130 -11.05 2.14 -5.82
C THR A 130 -12.57 1.97 -5.69
N PRO A 131 -13.20 2.48 -4.59
CA PRO A 131 -14.64 2.35 -4.38
C PRO A 131 -15.52 2.94 -5.48
N ASP A 132 -15.02 3.96 -6.18
CA ASP A 132 -15.68 4.59 -7.34
C ASP A 132 -15.49 3.80 -8.65
N GLY A 133 -14.83 2.64 -8.61
CA GLY A 133 -14.64 1.75 -9.75
C GLY A 133 -13.44 2.10 -10.65
N ARG A 134 -12.62 3.12 -10.31
CA ARG A 134 -11.42 3.44 -11.09
C ARG A 134 -10.34 2.39 -10.87
N SER A 135 -9.71 1.98 -11.98
CA SER A 135 -8.52 1.14 -11.96
C SER A 135 -7.28 2.01 -11.84
N MET A 136 -6.42 1.73 -10.86
CA MET A 136 -5.19 2.49 -10.61
C MET A 136 -4.00 1.55 -10.53
N VAL A 137 -2.86 1.97 -11.07
CA VAL A 137 -1.60 1.25 -10.92
C VAL A 137 -0.90 1.74 -9.67
N ALA A 138 -0.55 0.82 -8.78
CA ALA A 138 0.16 1.12 -7.56
C ALA A 138 1.38 0.20 -7.40
N ARG A 139 2.46 0.74 -6.85
CA ARG A 139 3.59 -0.05 -6.34
C ARG A 139 3.11 -0.80 -5.11
N THR A 140 3.56 -2.04 -4.96
CA THR A 140 3.40 -2.83 -3.76
C THR A 140 4.60 -3.77 -3.61
N TYR A 141 4.63 -4.51 -2.50
CA TYR A 141 5.69 -5.45 -2.18
C TYR A 141 5.09 -6.83 -2.06
N GLN A 142 5.78 -7.86 -2.51
CA GLN A 142 5.40 -9.26 -2.36
C GLN A 142 6.60 -10.02 -1.82
N MET A 143 6.42 -10.95 -0.88
CA MET A 143 7.53 -11.73 -0.37
C MET A 143 8.08 -12.62 -1.48
N THR A 144 9.40 -12.83 -1.48
CA THR A 144 10.03 -13.74 -2.43
C THR A 144 9.74 -15.20 -2.10
N LEU A 145 9.54 -15.51 -0.82
CA LEU A 145 9.11 -16.81 -0.33
C LEU A 145 7.59 -16.89 -0.30
N GLU A 146 7.00 -17.53 -1.31
CA GLU A 146 5.54 -17.65 -1.42
C GLU A 146 5.00 -18.80 -0.56
N PRO A 147 4.12 -18.52 0.42
CA PRO A 147 3.53 -19.57 1.25
C PRO A 147 2.51 -20.41 0.47
N PRO A 148 2.37 -21.73 0.77
CA PRO A 148 1.31 -22.54 0.19
C PRO A 148 -0.06 -22.07 0.67
N LYS A 149 -1.06 -22.15 -0.22
CA LYS A 149 -2.45 -21.76 0.07
C LYS A 149 -3.04 -22.73 1.09
N LEU A 150 -3.44 -22.18 2.23
CA LEU A 150 -4.19 -22.85 3.29
C LEU A 150 -5.38 -21.97 3.67
N PRO A 151 -6.46 -22.52 4.26
CA PRO A 151 -7.49 -21.69 4.88
C PRO A 151 -6.86 -20.79 5.96
N ALA A 152 -7.30 -19.54 6.06
CA ALA A 152 -6.73 -18.54 6.98
C ALA A 152 -6.64 -19.02 8.44
N LYS A 153 -7.67 -19.74 8.91
CA LYS A 153 -7.74 -20.32 10.25
C LYS A 153 -6.77 -21.49 10.51
N ASP A 154 -6.22 -22.06 9.45
CA ASP A 154 -5.43 -23.30 9.47
C ASP A 154 -3.93 -23.03 9.15
N ILE A 155 -3.49 -21.76 9.09
CA ILE A 155 -2.08 -21.45 8.88
C ILE A 155 -1.22 -21.97 10.06
N PRO A 156 -0.06 -22.58 9.78
CA PRO A 156 0.72 -23.23 10.82
C PRO A 156 1.45 -22.21 11.72
N PRO A 157 1.85 -22.57 12.95
CA PRO A 157 2.41 -21.64 13.95
C PRO A 157 3.58 -20.78 13.45
N GLU A 158 4.45 -21.32 12.61
CA GLU A 158 5.60 -20.61 12.03
C GLU A 158 5.21 -19.49 11.05
N ARG A 159 3.97 -19.54 10.52
CA ARG A 159 3.38 -18.52 9.65
C ARG A 159 2.40 -17.61 10.37
N GLN A 160 2.22 -17.77 11.68
CA GLN A 160 1.27 -16.94 12.42
C GLN A 160 1.89 -15.58 12.75
N PRO A 161 1.18 -14.47 12.48
CA PRO A 161 1.59 -13.15 12.93
C PRO A 161 1.59 -13.04 14.45
N SER A 162 2.29 -12.05 14.98
CA SER A 162 2.20 -11.70 16.39
C SER A 162 0.91 -10.95 16.70
N ASP A 163 0.51 -10.95 17.98
CA ASP A 163 -0.70 -10.24 18.43
C ASP A 163 -0.61 -8.75 18.12
N THR A 164 0.58 -8.16 18.34
CA THR A 164 0.82 -6.74 18.05
C THR A 164 0.72 -6.45 16.55
N TYR A 165 1.29 -7.32 15.70
CA TYR A 165 1.25 -7.11 14.25
C TYR A 165 -0.18 -7.20 13.71
N MET A 166 -0.93 -8.20 14.16
CA MET A 166 -2.32 -8.38 13.76
C MET A 166 -3.21 -7.23 14.25
N GLU A 167 -3.00 -6.73 15.47
CA GLU A 167 -3.71 -5.55 15.97
C GLU A 167 -3.41 -4.29 15.14
N VAL A 168 -2.16 -4.09 14.71
CA VAL A 168 -1.79 -3.00 13.79
C VAL A 168 -2.53 -3.11 12.46
N ILE A 169 -2.58 -4.30 11.87
CA ILE A 169 -3.30 -4.56 10.61
C ILE A 169 -4.79 -4.25 10.77
N ILE A 170 -5.42 -4.74 11.84
CA ILE A 170 -6.87 -4.57 12.08
C ILE A 170 -7.21 -3.10 12.33
N ARG A 171 -6.40 -2.38 13.12
CA ARG A 171 -6.60 -0.94 13.36
C ARG A 171 -6.43 -0.13 12.09
N GLY A 172 -5.40 -0.42 11.29
CA GLY A 172 -5.20 0.22 9.99
C GLY A 172 -6.34 -0.08 9.01
N ALA A 173 -6.85 -1.32 9.00
CA ALA A 173 -7.99 -1.70 8.19
C ALA A 173 -9.26 -0.92 8.59
N PHE A 174 -9.48 -0.70 9.88
CA PHE A 174 -10.57 0.13 10.39
C PHE A 174 -10.39 1.61 9.99
N GLU A 175 -9.21 2.18 10.25
CA GLU A 175 -8.86 3.57 9.94
C GLU A 175 -9.01 3.89 8.43
N CYS A 176 -8.59 2.96 7.57
CA CYS A 176 -8.74 3.08 6.12
C CYS A 176 -10.15 2.79 5.60
N SER A 177 -11.13 2.56 6.49
CA SER A 177 -12.52 2.21 6.13
C SER A 177 -12.59 1.01 5.18
N LEU A 178 -11.79 -0.03 5.42
CA LEU A 178 -11.91 -1.28 4.66
C LEU A 178 -13.27 -1.93 4.94
N PRO A 179 -13.83 -2.71 4.00
CA PRO A 179 -15.16 -3.28 4.18
C PRO A 179 -15.26 -4.22 5.37
N MET A 180 -16.38 -4.18 6.08
CA MET A 180 -16.61 -4.99 7.29
C MET A 180 -16.43 -6.50 7.08
N HIS A 181 -16.75 -7.02 5.89
CA HIS A 181 -16.52 -8.44 5.59
C HIS A 181 -15.02 -8.77 5.55
N TYR A 182 -14.17 -7.83 5.14
CA TYR A 182 -12.73 -7.99 5.12
C TYR A 182 -12.13 -7.89 6.53
N LEU A 183 -12.63 -6.96 7.38
CA LEU A 183 -12.26 -6.96 8.79
C LEU A 183 -12.58 -8.30 9.47
N ARG A 184 -13.78 -8.85 9.23
CA ARG A 184 -14.15 -10.19 9.73
C ARG A 184 -13.21 -11.28 9.24
N PHE A 185 -12.80 -11.22 7.98
CA PHE A 185 -11.80 -12.12 7.41
C PHE A 185 -10.44 -11.99 8.11
N LEU A 186 -9.96 -10.78 8.38
CA LEU A 186 -8.72 -10.55 9.13
C LEU A 186 -8.75 -11.21 10.52
N PHE A 187 -9.88 -11.15 11.22
CA PHE A 187 -10.05 -11.84 12.52
C PHE A 187 -10.03 -13.38 12.45
N THR A 188 -10.02 -13.99 11.26
CA THR A 188 -9.93 -15.46 11.13
C THR A 188 -8.50 -16.00 11.19
N PHE A 189 -7.48 -15.13 11.05
CA PHE A 189 -6.10 -15.54 11.16
C PHE A 189 -5.72 -15.78 12.63
N PRO A 190 -5.16 -16.95 12.98
CA PRO A 190 -4.61 -17.18 14.30
C PRO A 190 -3.32 -16.38 14.49
N THR A 191 -3.07 -15.95 15.72
CA THR A 191 -1.82 -15.30 16.12
C THR A 191 -0.97 -16.24 16.98
N ASN A 192 0.33 -16.00 17.01
CA ASN A 192 1.28 -16.84 17.76
C ASN A 192 1.36 -16.52 19.27
N GLY A 193 0.55 -15.57 19.77
CA GLY A 193 0.52 -15.15 21.18
C GLY A 193 1.70 -14.30 21.64
N LYS A 194 2.61 -13.90 20.73
CA LYS A 194 3.75 -13.05 21.04
C LYS A 194 3.43 -11.58 20.80
N LEU A 195 4.20 -10.71 21.45
CA LEU A 195 4.22 -9.28 21.17
C LEU A 195 5.42 -8.92 20.29
N ALA A 196 5.28 -7.87 19.49
CA ALA A 196 6.40 -7.29 18.76
C ALA A 196 7.52 -6.84 19.70
N SER A 197 8.72 -6.61 19.15
CA SER A 197 9.87 -6.16 19.93
C SER A 197 9.54 -4.92 20.78
N TRP A 198 10.26 -4.74 21.89
CA TRP A 198 10.05 -3.59 22.76
C TRP A 198 10.20 -2.26 22.02
N THR A 199 11.21 -2.14 21.15
CA THR A 199 11.46 -0.93 20.35
C THR A 199 10.34 -0.66 19.35
N THR A 200 9.83 -1.69 18.66
CA THR A 200 8.67 -1.58 17.76
C THR A 200 7.44 -1.07 18.53
N ARG A 201 7.15 -1.64 19.70
CA ARG A 201 6.02 -1.23 20.54
C ARG A 201 6.12 0.22 21.00
N GLN A 202 7.30 0.68 21.41
CA GLN A 202 7.52 2.08 21.79
C GLN A 202 7.28 3.04 20.62
N ARG A 203 7.82 2.74 19.43
CA ARG A 203 7.62 3.58 18.23
C ARG A 203 6.15 3.68 17.82
N LEU A 204 5.37 2.62 18.05
CA LEU A 204 3.93 2.57 17.78
C LEU A 204 3.07 3.22 18.86
N GLY A 205 3.61 3.50 20.05
CA GLY A 205 2.81 3.90 21.21
C GLY A 205 1.91 2.77 21.71
N TYR A 206 2.40 1.52 21.69
CA TYR A 206 1.68 0.34 22.17
C TYR A 206 1.81 0.16 23.70
N PRO A 207 0.75 -0.25 24.43
CA PRO A 207 -0.59 -0.60 23.93
C PRO A 207 -1.36 0.62 23.43
N PHE A 208 -2.11 0.45 22.35
CA PHE A 208 -2.89 1.52 21.75
C PHE A 208 -4.02 1.96 22.68
N ASN A 209 -4.21 3.26 22.82
CA ASN A 209 -5.30 3.78 23.64
C ASN A 209 -6.65 3.54 22.96
N VAL A 210 -7.65 3.08 23.73
CA VAL A 210 -8.97 2.71 23.19
C VAL A 210 -9.75 3.91 22.68
N THR A 211 -9.41 5.11 23.17
CA THR A 211 -10.03 6.37 22.75
C THR A 211 -9.46 6.96 21.45
N GLU A 212 -8.43 6.32 20.86
CA GLU A 212 -7.79 6.77 19.61
C GLU A 212 -8.42 6.17 18.34
N LEU A 213 -9.42 5.31 18.47
CA LEU A 213 -10.24 4.86 17.34
C LEU A 213 -11.21 5.99 16.96
N LYS A 214 -10.77 6.91 16.11
CA LYS A 214 -11.62 7.96 15.50
C LYS A 214 -12.16 7.49 14.16
#